data_AF-A0A412WV68-F1
#
_entry.id   AF-A0A412WV68-F1
#
_cell.length_a   1.000
_cell.length_b   1.000
_cell.length_c   1.000
_cell.angle_alpha   90.00
_cell.angle_beta   90.00
_cell.angle_gamma   90.00
#
_symmetry.space_group_name_H-M   'P 1'
#
loop_
_entity.id
_entity.type
_entity.pdbx_description
1 polymer ?
#
loop_
_entity_poly.entity_id
_entity_poly.type
_entity_poly.pdbx_seq_one_letter_code
_entity_poly.pdbx_strand_id
1 'polypeptide(L)'
;MITLGLDRGDVEHFMDDSDKFRLVIGTEAGESRAIDAIEEVLKKLGSVIEEVDHAKYLMYIEHGTDDLMMDELVRIVNCCEDKTGDKMEIVGGLGVIMN
;
A
#
# COMPACT_ATOMS: atom_id res chain seq x y z
N MET A 1 13.79 -0.15 -13.82
CA MET A 1 13.18 -1.35 -13.20
C MET A 1 13.67 -1.55 -11.77
N ILE A 2 12.93 -1.02 -10.81
CA ILE A 2 13.13 -1.26 -9.38
C ILE A 2 12.09 -2.30 -8.96
N THR A 3 12.53 -3.41 -8.37
CA THR A 3 11.65 -4.39 -7.73
C THR A 3 12.07 -4.47 -6.29
N LEU A 4 11.12 -4.23 -5.38
CA LEU A 4 11.33 -4.35 -3.94
C LEU A 4 10.52 -5.56 -3.48
N GLY A 5 11.22 -6.66 -3.24
CA GLY A 5 10.61 -7.86 -2.68
C GLY A 5 10.20 -7.62 -1.23
N LEU A 6 9.10 -8.24 -0.83
CA LEU A 6 8.74 -8.36 0.57
C LEU A 6 9.57 -9.46 1.21
N ASP A 7 10.18 -9.19 2.36
CA ASP A 7 10.82 -10.25 3.14
C ASP A 7 9.75 -11.15 3.79
N ARG A 8 9.99 -12.45 3.75
CA ARG A 8 9.05 -13.43 4.30
C ARG A 8 8.92 -13.30 5.81
N GLY A 9 10.02 -13.06 6.52
CA GLY A 9 10.03 -12.90 7.97
C GLY A 9 9.24 -11.68 8.41
N ASP A 10 9.38 -10.56 7.68
CA ASP A 10 8.59 -9.36 7.92
C ASP A 10 7.09 -9.65 7.76
N VAL A 11 6.69 -10.33 6.68
CA VAL A 11 5.27 -10.68 6.45
C VAL A 11 4.75 -11.65 7.51
N GLU A 12 5.51 -12.68 7.88
CA GLU A 12 5.12 -13.64 8.92
C GLU A 12 4.92 -12.94 10.27
N HIS A 13 5.88 -12.14 10.71
CA HIS A 13 5.76 -11.35 11.94
C HIS A 13 4.59 -10.38 11.90
N PHE A 14 4.32 -9.79 10.73
CA PHE A 14 3.21 -8.88 10.55
C PHE A 14 1.84 -9.56 10.73
N MET A 15 1.73 -10.80 10.25
CA MET A 15 0.49 -11.58 10.22
C MET A 15 0.23 -12.44 11.46
N ASP A 16 1.24 -12.69 12.30
CA ASP A 16 1.19 -13.69 13.40
C ASP A 16 0.09 -13.46 14.45
N ASP A 17 -0.37 -12.22 14.63
CA ASP A 17 -1.39 -11.82 15.62
C ASP A 17 -2.71 -11.29 15.00
N SER A 18 -2.98 -11.56 13.72
CA SER A 18 -4.16 -11.02 13.02
C SER A 18 -5.27 -12.04 12.77
N ASP A 19 -6.31 -12.03 13.60
CA ASP A 19 -7.51 -12.86 13.42
C ASP A 19 -8.44 -12.40 12.27
N LYS A 20 -8.24 -11.16 11.79
CA LYS A 20 -9.06 -10.54 10.75
C LYS A 20 -8.17 -9.76 9.80
N PHE A 21 -8.36 -10.01 8.51
CA PHE A 21 -7.70 -9.25 7.45
C PHE A 21 -8.74 -8.71 6.47
N ARG A 22 -8.42 -7.57 5.84
CA ARG A 22 -9.19 -7.02 4.74
C ARG A 22 -8.25 -6.67 3.60
N LEU A 23 -8.51 -7.22 2.42
CA LEU A 23 -7.80 -6.87 1.21
C LEU A 23 -8.61 -5.80 0.45
N VAL A 24 -7.91 -4.74 0.03
CA VAL A 24 -8.45 -3.68 -0.81
C VAL A 24 -7.47 -3.43 -1.93
N ILE A 25 -7.98 -3.34 -3.15
CA ILE A 25 -7.20 -3.10 -4.35
C ILE A 25 -7.74 -1.84 -5.02
N GLY A 26 -6.84 -0.97 -5.47
CA GLY A 26 -7.10 0.16 -6.35
C GLY A 26 -6.21 0.07 -7.57
N THR A 27 -6.70 0.54 -8.71
CA THR A 27 -5.98 0.43 -9.98
C THR A 27 -6.29 1.64 -10.82
N GLU A 28 -5.26 2.38 -11.21
CA GLU A 28 -5.42 3.61 -11.98
C GLU A 28 -4.33 3.73 -13.05
N ALA A 29 -4.59 4.61 -14.02
CA ALA A 29 -3.69 4.90 -15.13
C ALA A 29 -3.65 6.40 -15.43
N GLY A 30 -2.59 6.85 -16.11
CA GLY A 30 -2.38 8.27 -16.44
C GLY A 30 -1.39 8.97 -15.50
N GLU A 31 -1.35 10.30 -15.57
CA GLU A 31 -0.33 11.14 -14.90
C GLU A 31 -0.43 11.10 -13.37
N SER A 32 -1.64 10.94 -12.83
CA SER A 32 -1.93 10.87 -11.39
C SER A 32 -2.18 9.45 -10.88
N ARG A 33 -1.86 8.41 -11.67
CA ARG A 33 -2.18 7.01 -11.39
C ARG A 33 -1.84 6.57 -9.97
N ALA A 34 -0.67 6.97 -9.46
CA ALA A 34 -0.17 6.54 -8.16
C ALA A 34 -1.02 7.10 -7.01
N ILE A 35 -1.37 8.40 -7.08
CA ILE A 35 -2.16 9.04 -6.03
C ILE A 35 -3.63 8.64 -6.12
N ASP A 36 -4.17 8.56 -7.34
CA ASP A 36 -5.58 8.19 -7.55
C ASP A 36 -5.85 6.75 -7.06
N ALA A 37 -4.93 5.81 -7.34
CA ALA A 37 -5.05 4.43 -6.90
C ALA A 37 -5.03 4.30 -5.37
N ILE A 38 -4.12 5.00 -4.68
CA ILE A 38 -4.03 4.93 -3.22
C ILE A 38 -5.20 5.65 -2.54
N GLU A 39 -5.67 6.77 -3.08
CA GLU A 39 -6.86 7.44 -2.56
C GLU A 39 -8.10 6.54 -2.66
N GLU A 40 -8.25 5.80 -3.75
CA GLU A 40 -9.32 4.82 -3.92
C GLU A 40 -9.25 3.71 -2.85
N VAL A 41 -8.05 3.18 -2.61
CA VAL A 41 -7.78 2.16 -1.57
C VAL A 41 -8.12 2.71 -0.18
N LEU A 42 -7.61 3.89 0.18
CA LEU A 42 -7.83 4.51 1.49
C LEU A 42 -9.31 4.85 1.70
N LYS A 43 -10.03 5.29 0.66
CA LYS A 43 -11.48 5.52 0.73
C LYS A 43 -12.25 4.23 1.02
N LYS A 44 -11.88 3.11 0.39
CA LYS A 44 -12.48 1.78 0.66
C LYS A 44 -12.10 1.27 2.07
N LEU A 45 -10.94 1.65 2.57
CA LEU A 45 -10.44 1.32 3.92
C LEU A 45 -11.00 2.21 5.03
N GLY A 46 -11.56 3.39 4.74
CA GLY A 46 -11.93 4.39 5.74
C GLY A 46 -12.71 3.86 6.95
N SER A 47 -13.67 2.95 6.74
CA SER A 47 -14.39 2.26 7.83
C SER A 47 -13.48 1.47 8.78
N VAL A 48 -12.42 0.84 8.28
CA VAL A 48 -11.45 0.06 9.07
C VAL A 48 -10.52 0.98 9.85
N ILE A 49 -10.06 2.09 9.25
CA ILE A 49 -9.16 3.06 9.90
C ILE A 49 -9.82 3.67 11.14
N GLU A 50 -11.13 3.90 11.10
CA GLU A 50 -11.90 4.47 12.23
C GLU A 50 -12.19 3.45 13.34
N GLU A 51 -12.25 2.15 13.02
CA GLU A 51 -12.68 1.08 13.94
C GLU A 51 -11.57 0.46 14.80
N VAL A 52 -10.29 0.70 14.46
CA VAL A 52 -9.15 0.06 15.14
C VAL A 52 -8.15 1.07 15.70
N ASP A 53 -7.67 0.80 16.91
CA ASP A 53 -6.67 1.65 17.59
C ASP A 53 -5.31 1.59 16.90
N HIS A 54 -4.95 0.42 16.34
CA HIS A 54 -3.76 0.17 15.56
C HIS A 54 -4.08 -0.76 14.38
N ALA A 55 -3.83 -0.31 13.15
CA ALA A 55 -3.99 -1.11 11.95
C ALA A 55 -2.62 -1.40 11.33
N LYS A 56 -2.38 -2.69 11.11
CA LYS A 56 -1.23 -3.20 10.34
C LYS A 56 -1.63 -3.25 8.87
N TYR A 57 -0.93 -2.53 7.99
CA TYR A 57 -1.12 -2.58 6.54
C TYR A 57 0.05 -3.21 5.79
N LEU A 58 -0.26 -4.25 5.02
CA LEU A 58 0.65 -4.78 4.01
C LEU A 58 0.30 -4.12 2.67
N MET A 59 1.23 -3.38 2.10
CA MET A 59 1.06 -2.69 0.82
C MET A 59 1.92 -3.34 -0.25
N TYR A 60 1.32 -3.61 -1.41
CA TYR A 60 2.03 -4.08 -2.58
C TYR A 60 1.61 -3.25 -3.78
N ILE A 61 2.60 -2.67 -4.47
CA ILE A 61 2.36 -1.84 -5.66
C ILE A 61 2.81 -2.63 -6.88
N GLU A 62 1.91 -2.76 -7.83
CA GLU A 62 2.21 -3.29 -9.15
C GLU A 62 2.16 -2.14 -10.17
N HIS A 63 3.18 -2.07 -11.02
CA HIS A 63 3.19 -1.11 -12.13
C HIS A 63 3.47 -1.81 -13.46
N GLY A 64 3.04 -1.18 -14.55
CA GLY A 64 3.30 -1.65 -15.91
C GLY A 64 4.75 -1.44 -16.34
N THR A 65 4.99 -1.51 -17.65
CA THR A 65 6.34 -1.34 -18.22
C THR A 65 6.92 0.06 -18.05
N ASP A 66 6.07 1.06 -17.80
CA ASP A 66 6.52 2.38 -17.41
C ASP A 66 7.05 2.32 -15.98
N ASP A 67 8.30 2.78 -15.78
CA ASP A 67 8.92 2.79 -14.45
C ASP A 67 8.00 3.55 -13.46
N LEU A 68 7.76 2.95 -12.28
CA LEU A 68 7.22 3.70 -11.16
C LEU A 68 8.31 4.67 -10.70
N MET A 69 7.99 5.95 -10.73
CA MET A 69 8.96 6.98 -10.38
C MET A 69 9.07 7.10 -8.85
N MET A 70 10.26 7.47 -8.35
CA MET A 70 10.46 7.65 -6.91
C MET A 70 9.53 8.71 -6.31
N ASP A 71 9.14 9.73 -7.06
CA ASP A 71 8.19 10.74 -6.60
C ASP A 71 6.76 10.19 -6.51
N GLU A 72 6.36 9.25 -7.37
CA GLU A 72 5.10 8.52 -7.23
C GLU A 72 5.08 7.70 -5.93
N LEU A 73 6.17 7.00 -5.62
CA LEU A 73 6.28 6.24 -4.37
C LEU A 73 6.20 7.14 -3.13
N VAL A 74 6.91 8.27 -3.14
CA VAL A 74 6.87 9.25 -2.04
C VAL A 74 5.45 9.81 -1.86
N ARG A 75 4.73 10.09 -2.96
CA ARG A 75 3.33 10.55 -2.89
C ARG A 75 2.42 9.51 -2.26
N ILE A 76 2.59 8.23 -2.58
CA ILE A 76 1.81 7.15 -1.98
C ILE A 76 2.05 7.08 -0.47
N VAL A 77 3.33 7.04 -0.05
CA VAL A 77 3.70 6.96 1.38
C VAL A 77 3.15 8.16 2.15
N ASN A 78 3.35 9.38 1.64
CA ASN A 78 2.83 10.59 2.28
C ASN A 78 1.29 10.58 2.39
N CYS A 79 0.59 10.10 1.35
CA CYS A 79 -0.86 9.99 1.36
C CYS A 79 -1.36 9.01 2.43
N CYS A 80 -0.67 7.87 2.59
CA CYS A 80 -0.96 6.93 3.67
C CYS A 80 -0.75 7.58 5.03
N GLU A 81 0.44 8.13 5.28
CA GLU A 81 0.78 8.78 6.56
C GLU A 81 -0.20 9.91 6.93
N ASP A 82 -0.58 10.76 5.98
CA ASP A 82 -1.54 11.86 6.20
C ASP A 82 -2.92 11.36 6.63
N LYS A 83 -3.35 10.19 6.14
CA LYS A 83 -4.69 9.64 6.39
C LYS A 83 -4.75 8.73 7.61
N THR A 84 -3.67 8.02 7.93
CA THR A 84 -3.64 7.05 9.03
C THR A 84 -2.92 7.58 10.27
N GLY A 85 -2.07 8.60 10.13
CA GLY A 85 -1.21 9.11 11.20
C GLY A 85 -0.29 8.03 11.79
N ASP A 86 0.02 8.16 13.08
CA ASP A 86 0.91 7.25 13.83
C ASP A 86 0.32 5.84 14.08
N LYS A 87 -0.89 5.55 13.58
CA LYS A 87 -1.59 4.28 13.84
C LYS A 87 -1.17 3.14 12.90
N MET A 88 -0.22 3.40 12.01
CA MET A 88 0.09 2.55 10.86
C MET A 88 1.51 1.98 10.94
N GLU A 89 1.61 0.66 10.86
CA GLU A 89 2.85 -0.03 10.48
C GLU A 89 2.67 -0.48 9.03
N ILE A 90 3.59 -0.07 8.13
CA ILE A 90 3.55 -0.40 6.70
C ILE A 90 4.68 -1.34 6.36
N VAL A 91 4.34 -2.50 5.82
CA VAL A 91 5.30 -3.36 5.10
C VAL A 91 4.99 -3.26 3.62
N GLY A 92 5.98 -2.87 2.81
CA GLY A 92 5.80 -2.44 1.42
C GLY A 92 6.62 -3.25 0.42
N GLY A 93 6.01 -3.63 -0.71
CA GLY A 93 6.70 -4.22 -1.85
C GLY A 93 6.31 -3.58 -3.19
N LEU A 94 7.15 -3.76 -4.20
CA LEU A 94 6.97 -3.23 -5.55
C LEU A 94 7.34 -4.28 -6.61
N GLY A 95 6.46 -4.48 -7.58
CA GLY A 95 6.66 -5.40 -8.71
C GLY A 95 6.27 -4.81 -10.07
N VAL A 96 6.81 -5.41 -11.13
CA VAL A 96 6.45 -5.10 -12.53
C VAL A 96 5.56 -6.19 -13.08
N ILE A 97 4.43 -5.81 -13.68
CA ILE A 97 3.61 -6.72 -14.48
C ILE A 97 4.18 -6.77 -15.89
N MET A 98 4.79 -7.90 -16.25
CA MET A 98 5.16 -8.20 -17.63
C MET A 98 4.01 -8.99 -18.27
N ASN A 99 3.21 -8.33 -19.12
CA ASN A 99 2.24 -8.97 -20.00
C ASN A 99 2.91 -9.51 -21.28
#